data_AF-A0A1P8WDN0-F1
#
_entry.id   AF-A0A1P8WDN0-F1
#
_cell.length_a   1.000
_cell.length_b   1.000
_cell.length_c   1.000
_cell.angle_alpha   90.00
_cell.angle_beta   90.00
_cell.angle_gamma   90.00
#
_symmetry.space_group_name_H-M   'P 1'
#
loop_
_entity.id
_entity.type
_entity.pdbx_description
1 polymer ?
#
loop_
_entity_poly.entity_id
_entity_poly.type
_entity_poly.pdbx_seq_one_letter_code
_entity_poly.pdbx_strand_id
1 'polypeptide(L)'
;MLVHCSNPECSAQFADDRYACPSCGGKVGEPVTFPARLTRRCDRNKRYLILFTIPLLLFGGCELFTFLCSPFSGRVFDRDVWLAQYGSRAADNPRASMVQHLKWAHLRTGMTRSEVVQLLGEPDWEKQMNLFSYNVGMWSGFRMDYDSLDVHFLGDYLSHVRCVQH
;
A
#
# COMPACT_ATOMS: atom_id res chain seq x y z
N MET A 1 19.56 -7.13 -69.39
CA MET A 1 20.20 -8.46 -69.35
C MET A 1 20.10 -8.94 -67.90
N LEU A 2 19.07 -9.74 -67.62
CA LEU A 2 18.82 -10.35 -66.31
C LEU A 2 19.65 -11.63 -66.23
N VAL A 3 20.49 -11.78 -65.22
CA VAL A 3 21.05 -13.10 -64.89
C VAL A 3 20.14 -13.71 -63.83
N HIS A 4 19.27 -14.59 -64.32
CA HIS A 4 18.49 -15.53 -63.56
C HIS A 4 19.48 -16.56 -62.95
N CYS A 5 19.56 -16.66 -61.62
CA CYS A 5 20.26 -17.78 -60.98
C CYS A 5 19.32 -18.97 -60.90
N SER A 6 19.51 -19.94 -61.78
CA SER A 6 18.75 -21.19 -61.88
C SER A 6 19.56 -22.35 -61.30
N ASN A 7 19.80 -22.32 -59.98
CA ASN A 7 20.32 -23.50 -59.27
C ASN A 7 19.57 -23.71 -57.94
N PRO A 8 18.76 -24.79 -57.79
CA PRO A 8 17.95 -25.04 -56.60
C PRO A 8 18.71 -25.61 -55.38
N GLU A 9 20.02 -25.88 -55.48
CA GLU A 9 20.80 -26.43 -54.36
C GLU A 9 21.32 -25.38 -53.35
N CYS A 10 21.01 -24.09 -53.52
CA CYS A 10 21.40 -23.03 -52.58
C CYS A 10 20.37 -22.78 -51.46
N SER A 11 19.70 -23.85 -51.00
CA SER A 11 18.59 -23.79 -50.03
C SER A 11 18.90 -24.40 -48.65
N ALA A 12 20.15 -24.75 -48.37
CA ALA A 12 20.57 -25.15 -47.04
C ALA A 12 21.99 -24.66 -46.77
N GLN A 13 22.24 -24.21 -45.54
CA GLN A 13 23.54 -23.81 -44.99
C GLN A 13 23.99 -22.37 -45.28
N PHE A 14 23.35 -21.41 -44.61
CA PHE A 14 24.05 -20.19 -44.18
C PHE A 14 23.70 -19.91 -42.71
N ALA A 15 24.43 -20.60 -41.84
CA ALA A 15 24.51 -20.35 -40.42
C ALA A 15 25.99 -20.18 -40.04
N ASP A 16 26.69 -19.27 -40.71
CA ASP A 16 27.90 -18.62 -40.17
C ASP A 16 28.27 -17.44 -41.08
N ASP A 17 28.13 -16.22 -40.58
CA ASP A 17 28.37 -14.96 -41.31
C ASP A 17 29.87 -14.66 -41.52
N ARG A 18 30.73 -15.67 -41.68
CA ARG A 18 32.19 -15.48 -41.62
C ARG A 18 33.01 -16.05 -42.78
N TYR A 19 32.41 -16.34 -43.93
CA TYR A 19 33.19 -16.72 -45.10
C TYR A 19 32.77 -15.93 -46.36
N ALA A 20 33.66 -15.01 -46.77
CA ALA A 20 33.60 -14.33 -48.05
C ALA A 20 33.95 -15.31 -49.19
N CYS A 21 33.15 -15.27 -50.27
CA CYS A 21 33.37 -16.07 -51.47
C CYS A 21 34.64 -15.57 -52.22
N PRO A 22 35.65 -16.43 -52.47
CA PRO A 22 36.94 -15.98 -52.98
C PRO A 22 37.04 -15.84 -54.51
N SER A 23 35.93 -15.93 -55.27
CA SER A 23 35.96 -15.89 -56.74
C SER A 23 35.52 -14.57 -57.37
N CYS A 24 35.18 -13.54 -56.58
CA CYS A 24 34.81 -12.23 -57.09
C CYS A 24 36.01 -11.27 -56.98
N GLY A 25 36.85 -11.23 -58.02
CA GLY A 25 37.90 -10.23 -58.17
C GLY A 25 37.32 -8.83 -58.36
N GLY A 26 36.98 -8.16 -57.26
CA GLY A 26 36.59 -6.76 -57.20
C GLY A 26 37.61 -5.94 -56.43
N LYS A 27 38.39 -5.12 -57.14
CA LYS A 27 39.05 -3.95 -56.55
C LYS A 27 37.99 -2.91 -56.19
N VAL A 28 38.39 -1.96 -55.35
CA VAL A 28 37.71 -0.73 -54.88
C VAL A 28 37.23 -0.92 -53.43
N GLY A 29 37.89 -0.38 -52.41
CA GLY A 29 38.61 0.89 -52.38
C GLY A 29 37.65 2.06 -52.24
N GLU A 30 36.75 2.01 -51.26
CA GLU A 30 36.19 3.18 -50.58
C GLU A 30 35.43 2.73 -49.32
N PRO A 31 35.73 3.29 -48.13
CA PRO A 31 34.95 3.01 -46.93
C PRO A 31 33.57 3.64 -47.11
N VAL A 32 32.55 2.80 -47.27
CA VAL A 32 31.15 3.25 -47.24
C VAL A 32 30.87 3.79 -45.84
N THR A 33 31.00 5.11 -45.69
CA THR A 33 30.61 5.84 -44.49
C THR A 33 29.09 5.87 -44.46
N PHE A 34 28.50 4.86 -43.81
CA PHE A 34 27.08 4.92 -43.47
C PHE A 34 26.86 6.10 -42.51
N PRO A 35 25.98 7.07 -42.82
CA PRO A 35 25.64 8.11 -41.88
C PRO A 35 24.93 7.46 -40.70
N ALA A 36 25.63 7.34 -39.58
CA ALA A 36 25.08 6.97 -38.29
C ALA A 36 24.11 8.08 -37.83
N ARG A 37 22.90 8.09 -38.38
CA ARG A 37 21.93 9.16 -38.09
C ARG A 37 20.48 8.68 -38.09
N LEU A 38 20.19 7.54 -37.45
CA LEU A 38 18.82 7.17 -37.10
C LEU A 38 18.74 6.42 -35.75
N THR A 39 19.17 7.04 -34.66
CA THR A 39 18.87 6.55 -33.29
C THR A 39 18.46 7.67 -32.35
N ARG A 40 17.55 8.57 -32.75
CA ARG A 40 16.94 9.53 -31.82
C ARG A 40 15.49 9.83 -32.15
N ARG A 41 14.60 8.83 -32.11
CA ARG A 41 13.16 9.11 -32.23
C ARG A 41 12.23 8.20 -31.43
N CYS A 42 12.69 7.62 -30.32
CA CYS A 42 11.82 6.79 -29.47
C CYS A 42 12.04 6.96 -27.95
N ASP A 43 12.30 8.17 -27.46
CA ASP A 43 12.44 8.42 -26.01
C ASP A 43 11.60 9.54 -25.43
N ARG A 44 10.93 10.36 -26.26
CA ARG A 44 10.18 11.51 -25.74
C ARG A 44 8.87 11.09 -25.07
N ASN A 45 8.21 10.03 -25.53
CA ASN A 45 6.93 9.58 -24.96
C ASN A 45 7.11 8.66 -23.73
N LYS A 46 8.25 7.95 -23.62
CA LYS A 46 8.56 7.09 -22.47
C LYS A 46 8.81 7.89 -21.18
N ARG A 47 9.39 9.09 -21.31
CA ARG A 47 9.63 9.99 -20.15
C ARG A 47 8.33 10.42 -19.48
N TYR A 48 7.30 10.78 -20.25
CA TYR A 48 5.99 11.13 -19.69
C TYR A 48 5.31 9.92 -19.04
N LEU A 49 5.42 8.73 -19.64
CA LEU A 49 4.81 7.52 -19.10
C LEU A 49 5.38 7.14 -17.72
N ILE A 50 6.68 7.35 -17.49
CA ILE A 50 7.32 7.13 -16.17
C ILE A 50 6.92 8.23 -15.16
N LEU A 51 6.89 9.49 -15.60
CA LEU A 51 6.57 10.63 -14.73
C LEU A 51 5.12 10.63 -14.24
N PHE A 52 4.18 9.99 -14.95
CA PHE A 52 2.77 9.91 -14.52
C PHE A 52 2.42 8.60 -13.81
N THR A 53 3.05 7.48 -14.15
CA THR A 53 2.73 6.18 -13.53
C THR A 53 3.30 6.04 -12.12
N ILE A 54 4.52 6.53 -11.85
CA ILE A 54 5.13 6.43 -10.52
C ILE A 54 4.33 7.24 -9.47
N PRO A 55 3.96 8.51 -9.70
CA PRO A 55 3.14 9.24 -8.73
C PRO A 55 1.75 8.63 -8.56
N LEU A 56 1.13 8.12 -9.63
CA LEU A 56 -0.18 7.48 -9.54
C LEU A 56 -0.12 6.19 -8.70
N LEU A 57 0.93 5.37 -8.87
CA LEU A 57 1.14 4.17 -8.06
C LEU A 57 1.52 4.50 -6.61
N LEU A 58 2.29 5.56 -6.38
CA LEU A 58 2.62 6.02 -5.03
C LEU A 58 1.40 6.60 -4.32
N PHE A 59 0.61 7.43 -5.01
CA PHE A 59 -0.57 8.08 -4.42
C PHE A 59 -1.70 7.07 -4.22
N GLY A 60 -2.05 6.29 -5.25
CA GLY A 60 -3.07 5.25 -5.16
C GLY A 60 -2.66 4.10 -4.24
N GLY A 61 -1.37 3.73 -4.24
CA GLY A 61 -0.83 2.73 -3.33
C GLY A 61 -0.83 3.20 -1.87
N CYS A 62 -0.54 4.47 -1.60
CA CYS A 62 -0.57 5.03 -0.25
C CYS A 62 -1.99 5.13 0.30
N GLU A 63 -2.95 5.62 -0.48
CA GLU A 63 -4.36 5.67 -0.09
C GLU A 63 -4.92 4.26 0.17
N LEU A 64 -4.69 3.30 -0.74
CA LEU A 64 -5.08 1.92 -0.54
C LEU A 64 -4.40 1.28 0.69
N PHE A 65 -3.14 1.61 0.92
CA PHE A 65 -2.40 1.14 2.10
C PHE A 65 -2.99 1.72 3.39
N THR A 66 -3.32 3.02 3.45
CA THR A 66 -3.96 3.60 4.64
C THR A 66 -5.34 2.99 4.91
N PHE A 67 -6.13 2.75 3.87
CA PHE A 67 -7.42 2.09 3.97
C PHE A 67 -7.32 0.64 4.46
N LEU A 68 -6.35 -0.12 3.94
CA LEU A 68 -6.12 -1.51 4.37
C LEU A 68 -5.46 -1.61 5.75
N CYS A 69 -4.68 -0.61 6.17
CA CYS A 69 -3.90 -0.67 7.40
C CYS A 69 -4.55 0.00 8.62
N SER A 70 -5.66 0.73 8.49
CA SER A 70 -6.33 1.32 9.67
C SER A 70 -7.87 1.23 9.62
N PRO A 71 -8.44 0.04 9.88
CA PRO A 71 -9.88 -0.12 10.08
C PRO A 71 -10.44 0.73 11.24
N PHE A 72 -9.55 1.24 12.10
CA PHE A 72 -9.87 2.07 13.26
C PHE A 72 -9.82 3.59 13.00
N SER A 73 -9.72 4.03 11.73
CA SER A 73 -9.47 5.44 11.35
C SER A 73 -10.57 6.13 10.53
N GLY A 74 -11.81 5.65 10.62
CA GLY A 74 -12.88 6.13 9.75
C GLY A 74 -13.59 7.42 10.19
N ARG A 75 -13.45 7.86 11.45
CA ARG A 75 -14.34 8.88 12.01
C ARG A 75 -13.71 9.72 13.14
N VAL A 76 -14.11 10.99 13.22
CA VAL A 76 -13.86 11.89 14.36
C VAL A 76 -14.60 11.35 15.60
N PHE A 77 -14.01 11.51 16.78
CA PHE A 77 -14.65 11.08 18.02
C PHE A 77 -15.94 11.89 18.28
N ASP A 78 -17.05 11.17 18.40
CA ASP A 78 -18.35 11.68 18.81
C ASP A 78 -18.76 10.96 20.09
N ARG A 79 -18.83 11.73 21.18
CA ARG A 79 -19.10 11.20 22.52
C ARG A 79 -20.49 10.58 22.61
N ASP A 80 -21.50 11.18 22.00
CA ASP A 80 -22.87 10.70 22.12
C ASP A 80 -23.06 9.40 21.34
N VAL A 81 -22.46 9.31 20.14
CA VAL A 81 -22.41 8.06 19.38
C VAL A 81 -21.64 6.98 20.14
N TRP A 82 -20.52 7.33 20.77
CA TRP A 82 -19.73 6.40 21.56
C TRP A 82 -20.51 5.85 22.75
N LEU A 83 -21.17 6.71 23.52
CA LEU A 83 -21.94 6.33 24.70
C LEU A 83 -23.17 5.50 24.33
N ALA A 84 -23.82 5.78 23.19
CA ALA A 84 -24.95 5.00 22.69
C ALA A 84 -24.61 3.53 22.41
N GLN A 85 -23.32 3.16 22.35
CA GLN A 85 -22.88 1.77 22.13
C GLN A 85 -22.51 1.02 23.42
N TYR A 86 -22.81 1.57 24.60
CA TYR A 86 -22.54 0.90 25.87
C TYR A 86 -23.22 -0.48 25.94
N GLY A 87 -22.45 -1.53 26.26
CA GLY A 87 -22.93 -2.90 26.31
C GLY A 87 -23.21 -3.56 24.95
N SER A 88 -23.03 -2.84 23.83
CA SER A 88 -23.24 -3.39 22.49
C SER A 88 -22.17 -4.43 22.14
N ARG A 89 -22.60 -5.53 21.51
CA ARG A 89 -21.73 -6.58 20.96
C ARG A 89 -21.81 -6.67 19.43
N ALA A 90 -22.29 -5.62 18.77
CA ALA A 90 -22.35 -5.59 17.31
C ALA A 90 -20.94 -5.75 16.71
N ALA A 91 -20.81 -6.58 15.68
CA ALA A 91 -19.54 -6.75 14.96
C ALA A 91 -19.09 -5.42 14.34
N ASP A 92 -19.98 -4.70 13.66
CA ASP A 92 -19.72 -3.37 13.09
C ASP A 92 -20.01 -2.23 14.10
N ASN A 93 -19.44 -2.30 15.30
CA ASN A 93 -19.64 -1.25 16.30
C ASN A 93 -18.95 0.06 15.85
N PRO A 94 -19.67 1.20 15.78
CA PRO A 94 -19.09 2.46 15.29
C PRO A 94 -17.96 3.01 16.16
N ARG A 95 -17.82 2.54 17.41
CA ARG A 95 -16.70 2.90 18.30
C ARG A 95 -15.35 2.65 17.66
N ALA A 96 -15.15 1.54 16.96
CA ALA A 96 -13.85 1.21 16.33
C ALA A 96 -13.35 2.31 15.41
N SER A 97 -14.21 2.85 14.56
CA SER A 97 -13.85 3.90 13.59
C SER A 97 -13.36 5.20 14.25
N MET A 98 -13.68 5.41 15.53
CA MET A 98 -13.33 6.59 16.31
C MET A 98 -12.07 6.39 17.17
N VAL A 99 -11.59 5.15 17.33
CA VAL A 99 -10.51 4.83 18.28
C VAL A 99 -9.22 5.57 17.95
N GLN A 100 -8.83 5.64 16.67
CA GLN A 100 -7.61 6.36 16.32
C GLN A 100 -7.75 7.84 16.69
N HIS A 101 -8.88 8.48 16.38
CA HIS A 101 -9.16 9.86 16.76
C HIS A 101 -9.10 10.08 18.27
N LEU A 102 -9.74 9.18 19.01
CA LEU A 102 -9.76 9.20 20.46
C LEU A 102 -8.34 9.18 21.04
N LYS A 103 -7.47 8.29 20.55
CA LYS A 103 -6.09 8.11 21.02
C LYS A 103 -5.21 9.33 20.77
N TRP A 104 -5.37 10.02 19.64
CA TRP A 104 -4.48 11.15 19.31
C TRP A 104 -4.99 12.50 19.79
N ALA A 105 -6.31 12.70 19.86
CA ALA A 105 -6.90 14.00 20.19
C ALA A 105 -7.33 14.14 21.65
N HIS A 106 -7.88 13.07 22.24
CA HIS A 106 -8.61 13.15 23.51
C HIS A 106 -7.92 12.43 24.67
N LEU A 107 -7.47 11.19 24.48
CA LEU A 107 -6.83 10.42 25.54
C LEU A 107 -5.38 10.87 25.74
N ARG A 108 -5.04 11.25 26.97
CA ARG A 108 -3.71 11.73 27.34
C ARG A 108 -3.21 11.03 28.59
N THR A 109 -1.94 10.64 28.59
CA THR A 109 -1.28 10.14 29.80
C THR A 109 -1.44 11.14 30.93
N GLY A 110 -1.76 10.65 32.13
CA GLY A 110 -2.04 11.47 33.30
C GLY A 110 -3.52 11.82 33.52
N MET A 111 -4.43 11.48 32.62
CA MET A 111 -5.87 11.60 32.89
C MET A 111 -6.28 10.69 34.06
N THR A 112 -7.11 11.17 34.97
CA THR A 112 -7.65 10.33 36.05
C THR A 112 -8.69 9.35 35.51
N ARG A 113 -9.03 8.33 36.31
CA ARG A 113 -10.13 7.42 35.97
C ARG A 113 -11.45 8.15 35.78
N SER A 114 -11.75 9.11 36.65
CA SER A 114 -12.98 9.88 36.56
C SER A 114 -13.05 10.73 35.30
N GLU A 115 -11.93 11.32 34.85
CA GLU A 115 -11.86 12.05 33.58
C GLU A 115 -12.09 11.12 32.39
N VAL A 116 -11.50 9.91 32.41
CA VAL A 116 -11.72 8.91 31.36
C VAL A 116 -13.18 8.46 31.32
N VAL A 117 -13.80 8.18 32.47
CA VAL A 117 -15.23 7.82 32.56
C VAL A 117 -16.12 8.99 32.13
N GLN A 118 -15.76 10.23 32.49
CA GLN A 118 -16.49 11.40 32.04
C GLN A 118 -16.44 11.53 30.52
N LEU A 119 -15.30 11.22 29.90
CA LEU A 119 -15.10 11.29 28.46
C LEU A 119 -15.80 10.13 27.72
N LEU A 120 -15.57 8.89 28.13
CA LEU A 120 -15.94 7.66 27.39
C LEU A 120 -17.15 6.94 27.95
N GLY A 121 -17.63 7.32 29.13
CA GLY A 121 -18.59 6.55 29.90
C GLY A 121 -17.95 5.40 30.66
N GLU A 122 -18.81 4.64 31.33
CA GLU A 122 -18.42 3.42 32.04
C GLU A 122 -17.81 2.39 31.08
N PRO A 123 -16.76 1.66 31.50
CA PRO A 123 -16.19 0.58 30.70
C PRO A 123 -17.17 -0.59 30.52
N ASP A 124 -17.06 -1.32 29.41
CA ASP A 124 -17.84 -2.54 29.19
C ASP A 124 -17.32 -3.69 30.06
N TRP A 125 -16.02 -3.70 30.33
CA TRP A 125 -15.39 -4.57 31.31
C TRP A 125 -14.34 -3.83 32.12
N GLU A 126 -14.39 -4.00 33.44
CA GLU A 126 -13.33 -3.61 34.36
C GLU A 126 -12.62 -4.90 34.83
N LYS A 127 -11.48 -5.21 34.21
CA LYS A 127 -10.65 -6.35 34.61
C LYS A 127 -9.58 -5.82 35.56
N GLN A 128 -9.74 -6.11 36.86
CA GLN A 128 -8.84 -5.65 37.93
C GLN A 128 -8.92 -4.14 38.17
N MET A 129 -8.33 -3.70 39.29
CA MET A 129 -8.35 -2.29 39.65
C MET A 129 -7.71 -1.38 38.60
N ASN A 130 -6.91 -1.83 37.61
CA ASN A 130 -6.06 -0.93 36.80
C ASN A 130 -6.34 -0.92 35.30
N LEU A 131 -7.49 -1.42 34.84
CA LEU A 131 -7.81 -1.52 33.41
C LEU A 131 -9.29 -1.30 33.13
N PHE A 132 -9.57 -0.35 32.24
CA PHE A 132 -10.87 -0.17 31.60
C PHE A 132 -10.81 -0.74 30.19
N SER A 133 -11.78 -1.59 29.85
CA SER A 133 -11.90 -2.18 28.52
C SER A 133 -13.24 -1.80 27.91
N TYR A 134 -13.19 -1.24 26.70
CA TYR A 134 -14.37 -0.86 25.93
C TYR A 134 -14.48 -1.73 24.69
N ASN A 135 -15.62 -2.37 24.47
CA ASN A 135 -15.86 -3.15 23.26
C ASN A 135 -15.91 -2.23 22.04
N VAL A 136 -15.18 -2.59 20.99
CA VAL A 136 -15.19 -1.85 19.72
C VAL A 136 -15.61 -2.70 18.53
N GLY A 137 -16.05 -3.95 18.72
CA GLY A 137 -16.60 -4.81 17.66
C GLY A 137 -15.58 -5.79 17.09
N MET A 138 -15.70 -6.19 15.82
CA MET A 138 -14.79 -7.13 15.14
C MET A 138 -14.15 -6.44 13.93
N TRP A 139 -13.22 -5.52 14.19
CA TRP A 139 -12.65 -4.62 13.17
C TRP A 139 -11.22 -4.98 12.75
N SER A 140 -10.51 -5.77 13.54
CA SER A 140 -9.18 -6.29 13.24
C SER A 140 -9.24 -7.66 12.54
N GLY A 141 -8.09 -8.05 11.96
CA GLY A 141 -7.90 -9.36 11.35
C GLY A 141 -8.94 -9.70 10.26
N PHE A 142 -9.52 -10.89 10.37
CA PHE A 142 -10.58 -11.39 9.48
C PHE A 142 -11.99 -11.15 10.03
N ARG A 143 -12.17 -10.24 10.99
CA ARG A 143 -13.45 -9.97 11.68
C ARG A 143 -14.06 -11.20 12.38
N MET A 144 -13.22 -12.11 12.87
CA MET A 144 -13.66 -13.29 13.61
C MET A 144 -13.62 -13.08 15.13
N ASP A 145 -12.71 -12.22 15.58
CA ASP A 145 -12.38 -11.99 16.98
C ASP A 145 -12.86 -10.60 17.41
N TYR A 146 -13.16 -10.44 18.70
CA TYR A 146 -13.60 -9.15 19.23
C TYR A 146 -12.40 -8.28 19.57
N ASP A 147 -12.50 -7.01 19.20
CA ASP A 147 -11.58 -5.97 19.57
C ASP A 147 -12.10 -5.17 20.75
N SER A 148 -11.14 -4.71 21.56
CA SER A 148 -11.37 -3.81 22.67
C SER A 148 -10.39 -2.65 22.65
N LEU A 149 -10.83 -1.50 23.14
CA LEU A 149 -9.97 -0.40 23.54
C LEU A 149 -9.67 -0.55 25.03
N ASP A 150 -8.42 -0.89 25.33
CA ASP A 150 -7.91 -1.10 26.68
C ASP A 150 -7.16 0.15 27.15
N VAL A 151 -7.64 0.73 28.25
CA VAL A 151 -7.07 1.90 28.92
C VAL A 151 -6.44 1.45 30.24
N HIS A 152 -5.11 1.49 30.30
CA HIS A 152 -4.34 1.03 31.45
C HIS A 152 -4.00 2.18 32.40
N PHE A 153 -4.19 1.94 33.69
CA PHE A 153 -3.90 2.91 34.75
C PHE A 153 -2.69 2.50 35.59
N LEU A 154 -1.89 3.48 35.99
CA LEU A 154 -0.86 3.34 37.03
C LEU A 154 -1.34 4.11 38.26
N GLY A 155 -1.88 3.40 39.24
CA GLY A 155 -2.67 4.02 40.30
C GLY A 155 -3.96 4.60 39.71
N ASP A 156 -4.21 5.90 39.91
CA ASP A 156 -5.42 6.57 39.39
C ASP A 156 -5.23 7.20 38.00
N TYR A 157 -4.01 7.20 37.47
CA TYR A 157 -3.66 7.94 36.27
C TYR A 157 -3.51 7.04 35.04
N LEU A 158 -4.07 7.47 33.92
CA LEU A 158 -3.93 6.83 32.62
C LEU A 158 -2.45 6.78 32.25
N SER A 159 -1.95 5.58 32.04
CA SER A 159 -0.56 5.33 31.63
C SER A 159 -0.45 5.20 30.11
N HIS A 160 -1.25 4.32 29.52
CA HIS A 160 -1.22 4.03 28.09
C HIS A 160 -2.52 3.37 27.62
N VAL A 161 -2.73 3.39 26.30
CA VAL A 161 -3.95 2.92 25.64
C VAL A 161 -3.60 1.97 24.51
N ARG A 162 -4.25 0.82 24.43
CA ARG A 162 -4.03 -0.21 23.41
C ARG A 162 -5.34 -0.67 22.79
N CYS A 163 -5.27 -1.17 21.56
CA CYS A 163 -6.34 -1.99 21.00
C CYS A 163 -5.91 -3.44 21.12
N VAL A 164 -6.79 -4.29 21.64
CA VAL A 164 -6.51 -5.71 21.88
C VAL A 164 -7.60 -6.53 21.19
N GLN A 165 -7.17 -7.48 20.37
CA GLN A 165 -7.99 -8.53 19.77
C GLN A 165 -8.05 -9.72 20.75
N HIS A 166 -9.25 -10.21 21.05
CA HIS A 166 -9.53 -11.30 21.99
C HIS A 166 -10.05 -12.54 21.28
#